data_AF-A0A956DZN4-F1
#
_entry.id   AF-A0A956DZN4-F1
#
_cell.length_a   1.000
_cell.length_b   1.000
_cell.length_c   1.000
_cell.angle_alpha   90.00
_cell.angle_beta   90.00
_cell.angle_gamma   90.00
#
_symmetry.space_group_name_H-M   'P 1'
#
loop_
_entity.id
_entity.type
_entity.pdbx_description
1 polymer ?
#
loop_
_entity_poly.entity_id
_entity_poly.type
_entity_poly.pdbx_seq_one_letter_code
_entity_poly.pdbx_strand_id
1 'polypeptide(L)'
;MAEPQLPRFVARWDLDKTYLRTEFDTAGDLIKTALERPDQKRSVPGAASVLRELGRSGAYIHILSGSPRQMRGRLEEKLRIDRVRWDELTLKPNLSNALRLRFRAIRDQLGYKLPVLLKSKVTERRLADAEAPSSLLAGREVLVGDDAEADAFVYSLFGDLCDGLVDSVALKRILAAGRVYSDVQTECLQALGSMRRSPMQRRILIHLERQTPPSRFNSYGSRVVPFYNYLQAAFVLGEDGVLEPDAVLRVASEFALRQRFDAHALARSYHDLMRRGHVAGDLVSLLEQSLARLIASGPLPAKESLSQMVETMGGYVKHPPAPIERPSDASELDYVELARRHRRRHRSPFFERA
;
A
#
# COMPACT_ATOMS: atom_id res chain seq x y z
N MET A 1 27.70 10.75 -15.80
CA MET A 1 26.77 10.54 -14.68
C MET A 1 25.37 10.75 -15.24
N ALA A 2 24.45 9.80 -15.06
CA ALA A 2 23.08 9.97 -15.53
C ALA A 2 22.39 11.05 -14.68
N GLU A 3 21.75 12.01 -15.34
CA GLU A 3 20.95 13.07 -14.71
C GLU A 3 19.83 12.42 -13.86
N PRO A 4 19.54 12.92 -12.64
CA PRO A 4 18.49 12.34 -11.82
C PRO A 4 17.14 12.49 -12.52
N GLN A 5 16.60 11.37 -13.01
CA GLN A 5 15.29 11.33 -13.65
C GLN A 5 14.21 11.66 -12.61
N LEU A 6 13.42 12.68 -12.89
CA LEU A 6 12.34 13.15 -12.01
C LEU A 6 11.31 12.04 -11.75
N PRO A 7 10.80 11.90 -10.52
CA PRO A 7 9.84 10.85 -10.18
C PRO A 7 8.54 11.02 -11.00
N ARG A 8 7.97 9.90 -11.46
CA ARG A 8 6.74 9.91 -12.27
C ARG A 8 5.47 9.86 -11.42
N PHE A 9 5.55 9.29 -10.21
CA PHE A 9 4.44 9.15 -9.26
C PHE A 9 4.96 8.90 -7.84
N VAL A 10 4.08 8.97 -6.84
CA VAL A 10 4.42 8.67 -5.44
C VAL A 10 3.95 7.26 -5.07
N ALA A 11 4.81 6.47 -4.44
CA ALA A 11 4.45 5.22 -3.79
C ALA A 11 4.66 5.37 -2.27
N ARG A 12 3.57 5.30 -1.52
CA ARG A 12 3.57 5.31 -0.05
C ARG A 12 3.39 3.91 0.46
N TRP A 13 4.32 3.46 1.29
CA TRP A 13 4.39 2.04 1.65
C TRP A 13 4.49 1.86 3.15
N ASP A 14 3.53 1.15 3.73
CA ASP A 14 3.66 0.68 5.11
C ASP A 14 4.70 -0.44 5.21
N LEU A 15 5.50 -0.45 6.27
CA LEU A 15 6.55 -1.44 6.43
C LEU A 15 6.13 -2.67 7.23
N ASP A 16 5.35 -2.50 8.29
CA ASP A 16 5.11 -3.53 9.29
C ASP A 16 3.88 -4.35 8.89
N LYS A 17 3.97 -5.68 8.83
CA LYS A 17 2.90 -6.58 8.30
C LYS A 17 2.53 -6.39 6.83
N THR A 18 3.02 -5.30 6.22
CA THR A 18 2.92 -5.01 4.80
C THR A 18 4.19 -5.46 4.06
N TYR A 19 5.38 -4.97 4.43
CA TYR A 19 6.65 -5.38 3.84
C TYR A 19 7.35 -6.49 4.64
N LEU A 20 7.40 -6.33 5.97
CA LEU A 20 7.99 -7.29 6.90
C LEU A 20 6.90 -8.16 7.53
N ARG A 21 7.18 -9.46 7.66
CA ARG A 21 6.40 -10.35 8.52
C ARG A 21 6.79 -10.06 9.96
N THR A 22 6.01 -9.21 10.64
CA THR A 22 6.25 -8.83 12.04
C THR A 22 5.05 -9.18 12.91
N GLU A 23 5.31 -9.84 14.04
CA GLU A 23 4.32 -10.06 15.10
C GLU A 23 4.52 -9.00 16.19
N PHE A 24 3.70 -7.95 16.20
CA PHE A 24 3.68 -6.96 17.29
C PHE A 24 2.45 -7.17 18.15
N ASP A 25 2.38 -8.32 18.82
CA ASP A 25 1.26 -8.62 19.70
C ASP A 25 1.56 -8.26 21.15
N THR A 26 2.84 -8.19 21.54
CA THR A 26 3.27 -7.77 22.88
C THR A 26 4.47 -6.81 22.88
N ALA A 27 4.71 -6.17 24.03
CA ALA A 27 5.91 -5.36 24.29
C ALA A 27 7.21 -6.16 24.17
N GLY A 28 7.17 -7.46 24.51
CA GLY A 28 8.29 -8.39 24.35
C GLY A 28 8.63 -8.63 22.88
N ASP A 29 7.61 -8.77 22.03
CA ASP A 29 7.81 -9.00 20.59
C ASP A 29 8.42 -7.78 19.90
N LEU A 30 8.09 -6.57 20.35
CA LEU A 30 8.70 -5.33 19.87
C LEU A 30 10.21 -5.30 20.17
N ILE A 31 10.61 -5.65 21.39
CA ILE A 31 12.02 -5.71 21.80
C ILE A 31 12.76 -6.81 21.03
N LYS A 32 12.16 -8.01 20.92
CA LYS A 32 12.73 -9.12 20.15
C LYS A 32 12.96 -8.72 18.69
N THR A 33 11.96 -8.13 18.04
CA THR A 33 12.05 -7.69 16.63
C THR A 33 13.06 -6.55 16.45
N ALA A 34 13.17 -5.64 17.43
CA ALA A 34 14.19 -4.61 17.44
C ALA A 34 15.61 -5.20 17.55
N LEU A 35 15.77 -6.30 18.28
CA LEU A 35 17.03 -7.04 18.48
C LEU A 35 17.34 -8.06 17.38
N GLU A 36 16.40 -8.43 16.53
CA GLU A 36 16.65 -9.27 15.36
C GLU A 36 17.59 -8.60 14.35
N ARG A 37 18.51 -9.39 13.80
CA ARG A 37 19.45 -8.92 12.78
C ARG A 37 18.73 -8.66 11.45
N PRO A 38 19.25 -7.79 10.57
CA PRO A 38 18.63 -7.50 9.28
C PRO A 38 18.37 -8.75 8.43
N ASP A 39 19.34 -9.67 8.34
CA ASP A 39 19.26 -10.93 7.58
C ASP A 39 18.16 -11.88 8.09
N GLN A 40 17.79 -11.76 9.37
CA GLN A 40 16.78 -12.61 10.00
C GLN A 40 15.35 -12.09 9.77
N LYS A 41 15.18 -10.82 9.41
CA LYS A 41 13.87 -10.23 9.13
C LYS A 41 13.30 -10.84 7.86
N ARG A 42 12.09 -11.40 7.93
CA ARG A 42 11.43 -12.02 6.77
C ARG A 42 10.54 -11.02 6.08
N SER A 43 10.75 -10.79 4.80
CA SER A 43 9.83 -9.99 3.99
C SER A 43 8.60 -10.82 3.61
N VAL A 44 7.46 -10.17 3.42
CA VAL A 44 6.28 -10.81 2.82
C VAL A 44 6.64 -11.21 1.37
N PRO A 45 6.31 -12.44 0.95
CA PRO A 45 6.58 -12.92 -0.41
C PRO A 45 6.14 -11.93 -1.49
N GLY A 46 7.08 -11.55 -2.35
CA GLY A 46 6.84 -10.63 -3.46
C GLY A 46 6.87 -9.14 -3.12
N ALA A 47 6.84 -8.74 -1.85
CA ALA A 47 6.84 -7.32 -1.45
C ALA A 47 8.10 -6.58 -1.94
N ALA A 48 9.27 -7.19 -1.72
CA ALA A 48 10.55 -6.67 -2.22
C ALA A 48 10.59 -6.62 -3.76
N SER A 49 9.93 -7.56 -4.44
CA SER A 49 9.84 -7.55 -5.90
C SER A 49 9.05 -6.36 -6.41
N VAL A 50 7.86 -6.14 -5.86
CA VAL A 50 7.00 -5.02 -6.24
C VAL A 50 7.66 -3.69 -5.95
N LEU A 51 8.28 -3.50 -4.77
CA LEU A 51 8.99 -2.26 -4.45
C LEU A 51 10.17 -1.99 -5.39
N ARG A 52 10.94 -3.02 -5.79
CA ARG A 52 11.99 -2.87 -6.79
C ARG A 52 11.44 -2.43 -8.15
N GLU A 53 10.34 -3.02 -8.59
CA GLU A 53 9.71 -2.68 -9.86
C GLU A 53 9.07 -1.28 -9.84
N LEU A 54 8.50 -0.85 -8.71
CA LEU A 54 8.03 0.53 -8.53
C LEU A 54 9.18 1.54 -8.63
N GLY A 55 10.31 1.27 -7.97
CA GLY A 55 11.50 2.12 -8.06
C GLY A 55 12.06 2.19 -9.49
N ARG A 56 12.05 1.08 -10.23
CA ARG A 56 12.43 1.03 -11.66
C ARG A 56 11.45 1.80 -12.56
N SER A 57 10.18 1.86 -12.17
CA SER A 57 9.13 2.59 -12.89
C SER A 57 9.14 4.10 -12.59
N GLY A 58 10.10 4.58 -11.78
CA GLY A 58 10.26 5.99 -11.44
C GLY A 58 9.40 6.45 -10.27
N ALA A 59 9.00 5.56 -9.36
CA ALA A 59 8.30 5.94 -8.14
C ALA A 59 9.23 6.74 -7.20
N TYR A 60 8.71 7.82 -6.61
CA TYR A 60 9.21 8.35 -5.34
C TYR A 60 8.65 7.48 -4.21
N ILE A 61 9.50 6.69 -3.58
CA ILE A 61 9.10 5.70 -2.56
C ILE A 61 9.27 6.31 -1.16
N HIS A 62 8.14 6.62 -0.53
CA HIS A 62 8.07 7.02 0.87
C HIS A 62 7.58 5.82 1.71
N ILE A 63 8.46 5.30 2.54
CA ILE A 63 8.13 4.24 3.51
C ILE A 63 7.68 4.88 4.84
N LEU A 64 6.48 4.51 5.29
CA LEU A 64 5.94 4.87 6.60
C LEU A 64 5.95 3.63 7.48
N SER A 65 6.43 3.73 8.71
CA SER A 65 6.48 2.56 9.61
C SER A 65 6.11 2.94 11.03
N GLY A 66 5.27 2.11 11.65
CA GLY A 66 4.97 2.17 13.06
C GLY A 66 6.17 1.83 13.95
N SER A 67 7.24 1.26 13.38
CA SER A 67 8.46 0.89 14.08
C SER A 67 9.17 2.11 14.71
N PRO A 68 9.79 1.91 15.89
CA PRO A 68 10.56 2.95 16.57
C PRO A 68 11.76 3.44 15.75
N ARG A 69 12.11 4.73 15.86
CA ARG A 69 13.29 5.35 15.22
C ARG A 69 14.60 4.61 15.48
N GLN A 70 14.73 3.96 16.63
CA GLN A 70 15.90 3.17 17.02
C GLN A 70 16.18 2.02 16.04
N MET A 71 15.16 1.55 15.32
CA MET A 71 15.29 0.44 14.37
C MET A 71 15.76 0.89 12.98
N ARG A 72 15.89 2.20 12.72
CA ARG A 72 16.21 2.76 11.40
C ARG A 72 17.33 2.02 10.69
N GLY A 73 18.51 1.94 11.30
CA GLY A 73 19.69 1.34 10.66
C GLY A 73 19.48 -0.11 10.25
N ARG A 74 18.72 -0.89 11.03
CA ARG A 74 18.43 -2.30 10.71
C ARG A 74 17.40 -2.45 9.60
N LEU A 75 16.40 -1.57 9.57
CA LEU A 75 15.37 -1.55 8.54
C LEU A 75 15.96 -1.12 7.19
N GLU A 76 16.76 -0.06 7.18
CA GLU A 76 17.49 0.37 5.98
C GLU A 76 18.42 -0.73 5.48
N GLU A 77 19.17 -1.38 6.37
CA GLU A 77 20.06 -2.47 5.96
C GLU A 77 19.29 -3.65 5.35
N LYS A 78 18.12 -3.98 5.90
CA LYS A 78 17.24 -5.00 5.31
C LYS A 78 16.79 -4.60 3.91
N LEU A 79 16.35 -3.35 3.72
CA LEU A 79 15.96 -2.85 2.40
C LEU A 79 17.13 -2.91 1.40
N ARG A 80 18.37 -2.61 1.82
CA ARG A 80 19.58 -2.76 0.99
C ARG A 80 19.83 -4.21 0.60
N ILE A 81 19.77 -5.15 1.55
CA ILE A 81 19.92 -6.59 1.30
C ILE A 81 18.90 -7.06 0.24
N ASP A 82 17.67 -6.57 0.32
CA ASP A 82 16.59 -6.89 -0.63
C ASP A 82 16.69 -6.12 -1.96
N ARG A 83 17.69 -5.24 -2.08
CA ARG A 83 17.94 -4.34 -3.21
C ARG A 83 16.78 -3.41 -3.52
N VAL A 84 16.04 -3.00 -2.50
CA VAL A 84 14.96 -2.02 -2.60
C VAL A 84 15.55 -0.62 -2.55
N ARG A 85 15.15 0.24 -3.48
CA ARG A 85 15.39 1.69 -3.41
C ARG A 85 14.24 2.33 -2.64
N TRP A 86 14.54 3.32 -1.80
CA TRP A 86 13.57 4.21 -1.19
C TRP A 86 14.11 5.63 -1.16
N ASP A 87 13.23 6.62 -1.12
CA ASP A 87 13.61 8.04 -1.11
C ASP A 87 13.38 8.67 0.27
N GLU A 88 12.32 8.26 0.99
CA GLU A 88 12.02 8.73 2.36
C GLU A 88 11.64 7.56 3.28
N LEU A 89 12.14 7.55 4.51
CA LEU A 89 11.79 6.58 5.57
C LEU A 89 11.36 7.30 6.85
N THR A 90 10.05 7.31 7.12
CA THR A 90 9.47 7.90 8.32
C THR A 90 9.18 6.85 9.37
N LEU A 91 9.76 7.03 10.56
CA LEU A 91 9.65 6.13 11.71
C LEU A 91 9.09 6.87 12.93
N LYS A 92 8.46 6.12 13.84
CA LYS A 92 7.82 6.67 15.04
C LYS A 92 8.87 7.11 16.07
N PRO A 93 8.75 8.31 16.66
CA PRO A 93 9.85 8.92 17.43
C PRO A 93 10.28 8.20 18.71
N ASN A 94 9.38 7.54 19.46
CA ASN A 94 9.69 7.00 20.79
C ASN A 94 9.21 5.56 21.03
N LEU A 95 10.11 4.72 21.55
CA LEU A 95 9.85 3.36 22.01
C LEU A 95 8.95 3.34 23.27
N SER A 96 9.11 4.31 24.18
CA SER A 96 8.30 4.45 25.41
C SER A 96 6.81 4.75 25.14
N ASN A 97 6.51 5.45 24.04
CA ASN A 97 5.14 5.68 23.56
C ASN A 97 4.62 4.53 22.67
N ALA A 98 5.50 3.70 22.12
CA ALA A 98 5.12 2.46 21.41
C ALA A 98 4.79 1.31 22.38
N LEU A 99 5.45 1.29 23.55
CA LEU A 99 5.26 0.30 24.62
C LEU A 99 4.04 0.62 25.50
N ARG A 100 3.61 1.89 25.58
CA ARG A 100 2.43 2.30 26.35
C ARG A 100 1.15 2.11 25.52
N LEU A 101 0.58 0.91 25.67
CA LEU A 101 -0.86 0.58 25.53
C LEU A 101 -1.44 0.51 24.11
N ARG A 102 -1.48 -0.74 23.62
CA ARG A 102 -2.42 -1.27 22.61
C ARG A 102 -2.27 -0.68 21.20
N PHE A 103 -1.30 -1.23 20.47
CA PHE A 103 -1.41 -1.40 19.03
C PHE A 103 -2.83 -1.88 18.71
N ARG A 104 -3.49 -1.20 17.76
CA ARG A 104 -4.83 -1.45 17.20
C ARG A 104 -5.91 -0.39 17.51
N ALA A 105 -5.67 0.68 18.28
CA ALA A 105 -6.65 1.78 18.33
C ALA A 105 -6.52 2.69 17.09
N ILE A 106 -7.66 3.10 16.49
CA ILE A 106 -7.67 4.17 15.46
C ILE A 106 -6.92 5.40 15.95
N ARG A 107 -7.06 5.73 17.24
CA ARG A 107 -6.37 6.85 17.88
C ARG A 107 -4.88 6.88 17.52
N ASP A 108 -4.23 5.72 17.54
CA ASP A 108 -2.80 5.62 17.37
C ASP A 108 -2.40 5.59 15.88
N GLN A 109 -3.27 5.07 15.00
CA GLN A 109 -3.04 5.05 13.55
C GLN A 109 -3.39 6.37 12.86
N LEU A 110 -4.57 6.94 13.13
CA LEU A 110 -4.89 8.32 12.72
C LEU A 110 -3.91 9.32 13.33
N GLY A 111 -3.57 9.16 14.61
CA GLY A 111 -2.70 10.09 15.31
C GLY A 111 -1.24 10.05 14.87
N TYR A 112 -0.84 9.06 14.08
CA TYR A 112 0.52 8.93 13.59
C TYR A 112 0.63 9.02 12.06
N LYS A 113 -0.08 8.17 11.31
CA LYS A 113 0.07 8.08 9.85
C LYS A 113 -0.49 9.32 9.15
N LEU A 114 -1.68 9.78 9.53
CA LEU A 114 -2.31 10.94 8.87
C LEU A 114 -1.46 12.23 8.93
N PRO A 115 -0.97 12.70 10.10
CA PRO A 115 -0.15 13.91 10.13
C PRO A 115 1.14 13.78 9.32
N VAL A 116 1.77 12.60 9.31
CA VAL A 116 2.96 12.32 8.49
C VAL A 116 2.64 12.43 7.00
N LEU A 117 1.54 11.81 6.55
CA LEU A 117 1.11 11.87 5.15
C LEU A 117 0.81 13.31 4.72
N LEU A 118 0.08 14.08 5.53
CA LEU A 118 -0.25 15.48 5.24
C LEU A 118 1.01 16.35 5.17
N LYS A 119 1.96 16.17 6.10
CA LYS A 119 3.25 16.88 6.10
C LYS A 119 4.10 16.52 4.89
N SER A 120 4.22 15.24 4.55
CA SER A 120 4.94 14.78 3.36
C SER A 120 4.37 15.42 2.10
N LYS A 121 3.04 15.52 2.00
CA LYS A 121 2.39 16.20 0.87
C LYS A 121 2.71 17.70 0.77
N VAL A 122 2.82 18.37 1.91
CA VAL A 122 3.27 19.78 1.96
C VAL A 122 4.74 19.92 1.53
N THR A 123 5.60 18.96 1.89
CA THR A 123 7.02 18.97 1.50
C THR A 123 7.24 18.64 0.02
N GLU A 124 6.55 17.64 -0.52
CA GLU A 124 6.57 17.28 -1.95
C GLU A 124 6.31 18.51 -2.83
N ARG A 125 5.36 19.36 -2.42
CA ARG A 125 5.09 20.63 -3.08
C ARG A 125 6.27 21.58 -3.06
N ARG A 126 6.96 21.74 -1.91
CA ARG A 126 8.10 22.68 -1.82
C ARG A 126 9.22 22.31 -2.78
N LEU A 127 9.41 21.00 -3.01
CA LEU A 127 10.35 20.49 -4.00
C LEU A 127 9.86 20.77 -5.42
N ALA A 128 8.57 20.52 -5.71
CA ALA A 128 7.97 20.77 -7.01
C ALA A 128 7.85 22.27 -7.40
N ASP A 129 7.69 23.17 -6.42
CA ASP A 129 7.63 24.62 -6.64
C ASP A 129 9.04 25.22 -6.84
N ALA A 130 10.11 24.53 -6.41
CA ALA A 130 11.51 24.98 -6.53
C ALA A 130 12.18 24.56 -7.86
N GLU A 131 11.76 23.44 -8.45
CA GLU A 131 12.19 22.99 -9.77
C GLU A 131 11.02 23.10 -10.76
N ALA A 132 10.99 24.16 -11.57
CA ALA A 132 10.10 24.45 -12.71
C ALA A 132 8.69 23.78 -12.79
N PRO A 133 7.61 24.57 -12.95
CA PRO A 133 6.23 24.09 -12.80
C PRO A 133 5.73 23.32 -14.04
N SER A 134 6.01 22.02 -14.13
CA SER A 134 5.10 21.02 -14.72
C SER A 134 5.68 19.61 -14.56
N SER A 135 4.82 18.64 -14.24
CA SER A 135 5.05 17.18 -14.33
C SER A 135 5.76 16.40 -13.22
N LEU A 136 6.41 17.04 -12.24
CA LEU A 136 7.27 16.36 -11.24
C LEU A 136 6.65 15.21 -10.42
N LEU A 137 5.32 15.13 -10.31
CA LEU A 137 4.57 14.01 -9.73
C LEU A 137 3.18 13.94 -10.39
N ALA A 138 3.15 13.71 -11.71
CA ALA A 138 1.92 13.79 -12.49
C ALA A 138 0.93 12.66 -12.15
N GLY A 139 -0.06 12.99 -11.32
CA GLY A 139 -1.40 12.43 -11.37
C GLY A 139 -1.64 11.07 -10.73
N ARG A 140 -0.61 10.35 -10.27
CA ARG A 140 -0.78 9.02 -9.66
C ARG A 140 -0.13 8.91 -8.27
N GLU A 141 -0.81 8.20 -7.39
CA GLU A 141 -0.30 7.87 -6.06
C GLU A 141 -0.76 6.46 -5.66
N VAL A 142 0.20 5.61 -5.31
CA VAL A 142 -0.04 4.24 -4.84
C VAL A 142 0.20 4.20 -3.35
N LEU A 143 -0.78 3.75 -2.58
CA LEU A 143 -0.67 3.58 -1.13
C LEU A 143 -0.82 2.10 -0.80
N VAL A 144 0.19 1.51 -0.13
CA VAL A 144 0.18 0.09 0.22
C VAL A 144 0.27 -0.07 1.73
N GLY A 145 -0.68 -0.81 2.29
CA GLY A 145 -0.78 -1.10 3.72
C GLY A 145 -1.39 -2.47 3.97
N ASP A 146 -1.91 -2.70 5.17
CA ASP A 146 -2.47 -4.00 5.58
C ASP A 146 -3.84 -3.92 6.27
N ASP A 147 -4.45 -5.10 6.45
CA ASP A 147 -5.74 -5.30 7.11
C ASP A 147 -5.65 -5.48 8.65
N ALA A 148 -4.43 -5.50 9.18
CA ALA A 148 -4.17 -5.53 10.61
C ALA A 148 -4.33 -4.16 11.26
N GLU A 149 -4.06 -3.10 10.51
CA GLU A 149 -4.16 -1.70 10.92
C GLU A 149 -5.42 -1.00 10.35
N ALA A 150 -5.43 0.33 10.38
CA ALA A 150 -6.52 1.16 9.88
C ALA A 150 -6.18 1.77 8.51
N ASP A 151 -5.33 1.12 7.72
CA ASP A 151 -4.70 1.71 6.52
C ASP A 151 -5.71 2.10 5.45
N ALA A 152 -6.67 1.23 5.15
CA ALA A 152 -7.74 1.56 4.22
C ALA A 152 -8.48 2.85 4.61
N PHE A 153 -8.73 3.03 5.91
CA PHE A 153 -9.39 4.22 6.44
C PHE A 153 -8.48 5.45 6.39
N VAL A 154 -7.23 5.34 6.86
CA VAL A 154 -6.28 6.47 6.89
C VAL A 154 -5.95 6.94 5.47
N TYR A 155 -5.66 6.01 4.55
CA TYR A 155 -5.31 6.34 3.17
C TYR A 155 -6.49 6.89 2.38
N SER A 156 -7.70 6.39 2.60
CA SER A 156 -8.91 6.96 1.99
C SER A 156 -9.14 8.39 2.48
N LEU A 157 -9.06 8.61 3.81
CA LEU A 157 -9.23 9.95 4.39
C LEU A 157 -8.17 10.92 3.88
N PHE A 158 -6.91 10.48 3.83
CA PHE A 158 -5.82 11.26 3.25
C PHE A 158 -6.11 11.66 1.79
N GLY A 159 -6.56 10.71 0.96
CA GLY A 159 -6.95 10.97 -0.42
C GLY A 159 -8.05 12.03 -0.52
N ASP A 160 -9.12 11.88 0.24
CA ASP A 160 -10.27 12.80 0.21
C ASP A 160 -9.93 14.20 0.77
N LEU A 161 -8.96 14.29 1.69
CA LEU A 161 -8.41 15.58 2.14
C LEU A 161 -7.59 16.25 1.03
N CYS A 162 -6.75 15.49 0.33
CA CYS A 162 -5.96 16.01 -0.79
C CYS A 162 -6.83 16.44 -1.98
N ASP A 163 -7.93 15.74 -2.22
CA ASP A 163 -8.89 16.05 -3.29
C ASP A 163 -9.87 17.17 -2.87
N GLY A 164 -9.92 17.50 -1.59
CA GLY A 164 -10.78 18.54 -1.04
C GLY A 164 -12.23 18.13 -0.82
N LEU A 165 -12.52 16.82 -0.88
CA LEU A 165 -13.81 16.23 -0.54
C LEU A 165 -14.07 16.27 0.97
N VAL A 166 -13.01 16.22 1.78
CA VAL A 166 -13.08 16.45 3.23
C VAL A 166 -12.45 17.81 3.56
N ASP A 167 -13.22 18.70 4.18
CA ASP A 167 -12.73 20.01 4.62
C ASP A 167 -12.19 20.00 6.07
N SER A 168 -11.72 21.16 6.54
CA SER A 168 -11.16 21.29 7.89
C SER A 168 -12.18 21.07 9.01
N VAL A 169 -13.46 21.39 8.78
CA VAL A 169 -14.55 21.20 9.74
C VAL A 169 -14.87 19.72 9.88
N ALA A 170 -15.01 19.01 8.76
CA ALA A 170 -15.17 17.57 8.70
C ALA A 170 -13.96 16.86 9.31
N LEU A 171 -12.73 17.25 8.96
CA LEU A 171 -11.51 16.68 9.54
C LEU A 171 -11.52 16.80 11.07
N LYS A 172 -11.84 17.97 11.62
CA LYS A 172 -11.92 18.17 13.08
C LYS A 172 -12.92 17.20 13.74
N ARG A 173 -14.10 17.00 13.12
CA ARG A 173 -15.12 16.04 13.60
C ARG A 173 -14.62 14.60 13.55
N ILE A 174 -13.94 14.21 12.47
CA ILE A 174 -13.39 12.87 12.28
C ILE A 174 -12.30 12.57 13.33
N LEU A 175 -11.36 13.51 13.52
CA LEU A 175 -10.29 13.35 14.50
C LEU A 175 -10.82 13.30 15.94
N ALA A 176 -11.84 14.11 16.25
CA ALA A 176 -12.53 14.05 17.54
C ALA A 176 -13.24 12.70 17.76
N ALA A 177 -13.93 12.18 16.73
CA ALA A 177 -14.56 10.86 16.78
C ALA A 177 -13.55 9.73 17.01
N GLY A 178 -12.37 9.85 16.38
CA GLY A 178 -11.20 8.98 16.56
C GLY A 178 -10.45 9.17 17.88
N ARG A 179 -10.80 10.18 18.70
CA ARG A 179 -10.14 10.56 19.96
C ARG A 179 -8.65 10.87 19.80
N VAL A 180 -8.25 11.45 18.67
CA VAL A 180 -6.88 11.90 18.42
C VAL A 180 -6.52 13.03 19.39
N TYR A 181 -5.28 13.09 19.88
CA TYR A 181 -4.83 14.13 20.81
C TYR A 181 -4.93 15.54 20.20
N SER A 182 -5.20 16.56 21.01
CA SER A 182 -5.47 17.92 20.55
C SER A 182 -4.29 18.60 19.85
N ASP A 183 -3.06 18.29 20.27
CA ASP A 183 -1.83 18.71 19.62
C ASP A 183 -1.72 18.13 18.20
N VAL A 184 -1.97 16.83 18.04
CA VAL A 184 -1.98 16.15 16.74
C VAL A 184 -3.14 16.64 15.86
N GLN A 185 -4.30 16.94 16.45
CA GLN A 185 -5.41 17.56 15.71
C GLN A 185 -5.00 18.90 15.12
N THR A 186 -4.33 19.72 15.92
CA THR A 186 -3.83 21.03 15.51
C THR A 186 -2.83 20.89 14.37
N GLU A 187 -1.90 19.94 14.50
CA GLU A 187 -0.91 19.63 13.46
C GLU A 187 -1.57 19.21 12.13
N CYS A 188 -2.57 18.32 12.17
CA CYS A 188 -3.29 17.89 10.96
C CYS A 188 -4.01 19.06 10.28
N LEU A 189 -4.68 19.92 11.07
CA LEU A 189 -5.41 21.07 10.54
C LEU A 189 -4.46 22.13 9.94
N GLN A 190 -3.31 22.37 10.58
CA GLN A 190 -2.28 23.27 10.05
C GLN A 190 -1.67 22.73 8.74
N ALA A 191 -1.37 21.43 8.69
CA ALA A 191 -0.85 20.79 7.48
C ALA A 191 -1.88 20.85 6.34
N LEU A 192 -3.17 20.58 6.62
CA LEU A 192 -4.24 20.69 5.64
C LEU A 192 -4.38 22.12 5.10
N GLY A 193 -4.33 23.14 5.98
CA GLY A 193 -4.41 24.55 5.57
C GLY A 193 -3.23 25.01 4.71
N SER A 194 -2.07 24.35 4.84
CA SER A 194 -0.87 24.63 4.04
C SER A 194 -0.83 23.86 2.71
N MET A 195 -1.70 22.86 2.57
CA MET A 195 -1.74 21.96 1.41
C MET A 195 -2.50 22.61 0.25
N ARG A 196 -1.95 22.52 -0.96
CA ARG A 196 -2.71 22.79 -2.18
C ARG A 196 -3.45 21.51 -2.57
N ARG A 197 -4.77 21.61 -2.73
CA ARG A 197 -5.60 20.50 -3.22
C ARG A 197 -5.17 20.14 -4.64
N SER A 198 -5.02 18.85 -4.90
CA SER A 198 -4.65 18.34 -6.22
C SER A 198 -5.28 16.96 -6.39
N PRO A 199 -6.30 16.82 -7.25
CA PRO A 199 -6.88 15.52 -7.52
C PRO A 199 -5.81 14.59 -8.11
N MET A 200 -5.67 13.41 -7.53
CA MET A 200 -4.75 12.37 -8.00
C MET A 200 -5.49 11.05 -8.17
N GLN A 201 -5.16 10.30 -9.21
CA GLN A 201 -5.56 8.91 -9.35
C GLN A 201 -4.85 8.11 -8.24
N ARG A 202 -5.62 7.69 -7.23
CA ARG A 202 -5.12 6.92 -6.11
C ARG A 202 -5.50 5.46 -6.21
N ARG A 203 -4.50 4.59 -6.06
CA ARG A 203 -4.69 3.16 -5.84
C ARG A 203 -4.26 2.82 -4.43
N ILE A 204 -5.19 2.32 -3.63
CA ILE A 204 -4.92 1.87 -2.26
C ILE A 204 -4.92 0.35 -2.26
N LEU A 205 -3.78 -0.28 -2.02
CA LEU A 205 -3.63 -1.73 -1.96
C LEU A 205 -3.55 -2.16 -0.49
N ILE A 206 -4.41 -3.08 -0.06
CA ILE A 206 -4.47 -3.55 1.33
C ILE A 206 -4.13 -5.03 1.38
N HIS A 207 -2.98 -5.36 1.94
CA HIS A 207 -2.54 -6.72 2.14
C HIS A 207 -3.39 -7.40 3.22
N LEU A 208 -4.01 -8.54 2.88
CA LEU A 208 -4.87 -9.32 3.77
C LEU A 208 -4.05 -10.26 4.67
N GLU A 209 -3.11 -9.71 5.44
CA GLU A 209 -2.25 -10.48 6.35
C GLU A 209 -3.06 -11.26 7.40
N ARG A 210 -4.13 -10.68 7.93
CA ARG A 210 -5.06 -11.35 8.86
C ARG A 210 -6.17 -12.14 8.16
N GLN A 211 -6.09 -12.30 6.84
CA GLN A 211 -7.12 -12.94 6.03
C GLN A 211 -8.50 -12.30 6.21
N THR A 212 -8.55 -11.00 6.43
CA THR A 212 -9.83 -10.28 6.54
C THR A 212 -10.65 -10.48 5.26
N PRO A 213 -11.96 -10.79 5.35
CA PRO A 213 -12.78 -10.92 4.15
C PRO A 213 -12.71 -9.66 3.27
N PRO A 214 -12.41 -9.78 1.95
CA PRO A 214 -12.32 -8.65 1.04
C PRO A 214 -13.55 -7.74 1.06
N SER A 215 -14.75 -8.33 1.27
CA SER A 215 -16.02 -7.61 1.35
C SER A 215 -16.07 -6.55 2.46
N ARG A 216 -15.19 -6.62 3.46
CA ARG A 216 -15.07 -5.58 4.49
C ARG A 216 -14.57 -4.24 3.95
N PHE A 217 -13.93 -4.24 2.79
CA PHE A 217 -13.38 -3.05 2.15
C PHE A 217 -14.31 -2.44 1.09
N ASN A 218 -15.45 -3.08 0.80
CA ASN A 218 -16.40 -2.64 -0.22
C ASN A 218 -16.89 -1.21 -0.03
N SER A 219 -17.02 -0.74 1.22
CA SER A 219 -17.44 0.64 1.51
C SER A 219 -16.46 1.69 0.99
N TYR A 220 -15.19 1.35 0.79
CA TYR A 220 -14.17 2.30 0.33
C TYR A 220 -14.13 2.50 -1.19
N GLY A 221 -15.05 1.85 -1.93
CA GLY A 221 -15.14 1.95 -3.38
C GLY A 221 -14.00 1.23 -4.13
N SER A 222 -13.93 1.45 -5.44
CA SER A 222 -13.02 0.76 -6.36
C SER A 222 -11.55 1.10 -6.13
N ARG A 223 -11.25 2.27 -5.54
CA ARG A 223 -9.88 2.72 -5.26
C ARG A 223 -9.13 1.82 -4.27
N VAL A 224 -9.85 1.16 -3.35
CA VAL A 224 -9.26 0.23 -2.38
C VAL A 224 -9.33 -1.19 -2.93
N VAL A 225 -8.18 -1.83 -3.04
CA VAL A 225 -8.05 -3.20 -3.52
C VAL A 225 -7.42 -4.07 -2.44
N PRO A 226 -8.23 -4.87 -1.72
CA PRO A 226 -7.68 -5.88 -0.82
C PRO A 226 -7.05 -7.03 -1.64
N PHE A 227 -5.87 -7.49 -1.24
CA PHE A 227 -5.12 -8.52 -1.95
C PHE A 227 -4.48 -9.54 -1.00
N TYR A 228 -4.37 -10.80 -1.46
CA TYR A 228 -3.81 -11.91 -0.69
C TYR A 228 -2.32 -12.12 -0.91
N ASN A 229 -1.80 -11.71 -2.07
CA ASN A 229 -0.38 -11.87 -2.41
C ASN A 229 0.09 -10.74 -3.32
N TYR A 230 1.39 -10.47 -3.31
CA TYR A 230 1.96 -9.35 -4.07
C TYR A 230 1.94 -9.53 -5.59
N LEU A 231 1.66 -10.73 -6.12
CA LEU A 231 1.38 -10.89 -7.54
C LEU A 231 0.02 -10.26 -7.91
N GLN A 232 -0.99 -10.36 -7.04
CA GLN A 232 -2.25 -9.63 -7.22
C GLN A 232 -2.03 -8.12 -7.22
N ALA A 233 -1.21 -7.60 -6.29
CA ALA A 233 -0.83 -6.19 -6.31
C ALA A 233 -0.16 -5.79 -7.63
N ALA A 234 0.78 -6.60 -8.14
CA ALA A 234 1.44 -6.35 -9.41
C ALA A 234 0.47 -6.33 -10.60
N PHE A 235 -0.51 -7.24 -10.65
CA PHE A 235 -1.53 -7.23 -11.70
C PHE A 235 -2.40 -5.97 -11.68
N VAL A 236 -2.86 -5.54 -10.50
CA VAL A 236 -3.64 -4.30 -10.36
C VAL A 236 -2.83 -3.09 -10.83
N LEU A 237 -1.56 -3.02 -10.43
CA LEU A 237 -0.67 -1.93 -10.85
C LEU A 237 -0.34 -2.00 -12.35
N GLY A 238 -0.32 -3.20 -12.95
CA GLY A 238 -0.19 -3.38 -14.39
C GLY A 238 -1.41 -2.88 -15.16
N GLU A 239 -2.62 -3.20 -14.69
CA GLU A 239 -3.89 -2.71 -15.26
C GLU A 239 -4.01 -1.18 -15.15
N ASP A 240 -3.57 -0.61 -14.04
CA ASP A 240 -3.51 0.85 -13.87
C ASP A 240 -2.42 1.52 -14.74
N GLY A 241 -1.59 0.74 -15.43
CA GLY A 241 -0.43 1.23 -16.20
C GLY A 241 0.64 1.87 -15.32
N VAL A 242 0.72 1.50 -14.03
CA VAL A 242 1.77 1.91 -13.09
C VAL A 242 3.00 1.02 -13.24
N LEU A 243 2.80 -0.29 -13.42
CA LEU A 243 3.86 -1.24 -13.74
C LEU A 243 3.77 -1.65 -15.20
N GLU A 244 4.90 -1.66 -15.89
CA GLU A 244 5.00 -2.21 -17.24
C GLU A 244 4.75 -3.73 -17.25
N PRO A 245 4.24 -4.31 -18.35
CA PRO A 245 4.00 -5.75 -18.45
C PRO A 245 5.25 -6.60 -18.12
N ASP A 246 6.43 -6.17 -18.58
CA ASP A 246 7.71 -6.82 -18.28
C ASP A 246 7.99 -6.87 -16.76
N ALA A 247 7.58 -5.84 -16.01
CA ALA A 247 7.73 -5.79 -14.56
C ALA A 247 6.79 -6.78 -13.86
N VAL A 248 5.53 -6.86 -14.32
CA VAL A 248 4.57 -7.84 -13.83
C VAL A 248 5.07 -9.27 -14.06
N LEU A 249 5.61 -9.57 -15.25
CA LEU A 249 6.19 -10.87 -15.56
C LEU A 249 7.39 -11.21 -14.65
N ARG A 250 8.25 -10.24 -14.32
CA ARG A 250 9.35 -10.45 -13.36
C ARG A 250 8.85 -10.81 -11.95
N VAL A 251 7.78 -10.15 -11.48
CA VAL A 251 7.15 -10.51 -10.20
C VAL A 251 6.56 -11.91 -10.28
N ALA A 252 5.87 -12.26 -11.37
CA ALA A 252 5.31 -13.60 -11.59
C ALA A 252 6.40 -14.69 -11.63
N SER A 253 7.53 -14.46 -12.31
CA SER A 253 8.69 -15.37 -12.30
C SER A 253 9.20 -15.62 -10.89
N GLU A 254 9.24 -14.59 -10.03
CA GLU A 254 9.66 -14.75 -8.64
C GLU A 254 8.70 -15.64 -7.84
N PHE A 255 7.39 -15.50 -8.05
CA PHE A 255 6.40 -16.39 -7.43
C PHE A 255 6.54 -17.84 -7.91
N ALA A 256 6.75 -18.04 -9.22
CA ALA A 256 6.97 -19.37 -9.78
C ALA A 256 8.21 -20.06 -9.16
N LEU A 257 9.34 -19.34 -9.11
CA LEU A 257 10.62 -19.91 -8.71
C LEU A 257 10.81 -20.00 -7.19
N ARG A 258 10.40 -18.96 -6.45
CA ARG A 258 10.68 -18.87 -5.00
C ARG A 258 9.51 -19.28 -4.13
N GLN A 259 8.28 -19.08 -4.60
CA GLN A 259 7.07 -19.44 -3.86
C GLN A 259 6.42 -20.74 -4.37
N ARG A 260 7.00 -21.36 -5.41
CA ARG A 260 6.54 -22.61 -6.03
C ARG A 260 5.10 -22.55 -6.51
N PHE A 261 4.67 -21.39 -7.00
CA PHE A 261 3.39 -21.27 -7.67
C PHE A 261 3.48 -21.95 -9.04
N ASP A 262 2.57 -22.89 -9.31
CA ASP A 262 2.37 -23.40 -10.66
C ASP A 262 1.63 -22.36 -11.54
N ALA A 263 1.60 -22.59 -12.85
CA ALA A 263 0.95 -21.69 -13.80
C ALA A 263 -0.51 -21.39 -13.44
N HIS A 264 -1.24 -22.39 -12.95
CA HIS A 264 -2.64 -22.25 -12.54
C HIS A 264 -2.78 -21.37 -11.29
N ALA A 265 -1.88 -21.49 -10.31
CA ALA A 265 -1.86 -20.66 -9.10
C ALA A 265 -1.55 -19.19 -9.43
N LEU A 266 -0.64 -18.95 -10.37
CA LEU A 266 -0.36 -17.60 -10.88
C LEU A 266 -1.61 -17.03 -11.56
N ALA A 267 -2.21 -17.76 -12.49
CA ALA A 267 -3.40 -17.31 -13.23
C ALA A 267 -4.62 -17.13 -12.31
N ARG A 268 -4.81 -17.99 -11.30
CA ARG A 268 -5.87 -17.85 -10.28
C ARG A 268 -5.76 -16.55 -9.48
N SER A 269 -4.54 -16.04 -9.27
CA SER A 269 -4.34 -14.75 -8.59
C SER A 269 -4.98 -13.60 -9.39
N TYR A 270 -4.86 -13.62 -10.72
CA TYR A 270 -5.53 -12.68 -11.62
C TYR A 270 -7.05 -12.92 -11.69
N HIS A 271 -7.47 -14.17 -11.82
CA HIS A 271 -8.89 -14.54 -11.88
C HIS A 271 -9.69 -14.09 -10.66
N ASP A 272 -9.13 -14.20 -9.44
CA ASP A 272 -9.77 -13.70 -8.23
C ASP A 272 -9.98 -12.17 -8.27
N LEU A 273 -9.02 -11.42 -8.81
CA LEU A 273 -9.17 -9.98 -9.00
C LEU A 273 -10.27 -9.66 -10.02
N MET A 274 -10.32 -10.37 -11.17
CA MET A 274 -11.38 -10.22 -12.16
C MET A 274 -12.76 -10.49 -11.56
N ARG A 275 -12.91 -11.60 -10.82
CA ARG A 275 -14.18 -11.97 -10.17
C ARG A 275 -14.65 -10.91 -9.18
N ARG A 276 -13.72 -10.26 -8.47
CA ARG A 276 -13.98 -9.14 -7.56
C ARG A 276 -14.03 -7.77 -8.28
N GLY A 277 -13.90 -7.76 -9.60
CA GLY A 277 -13.97 -6.59 -10.49
C GLY A 277 -12.75 -5.66 -10.45
N HIS A 278 -11.62 -6.04 -9.84
CA HIS A 278 -10.47 -5.13 -9.64
C HIS A 278 -9.62 -4.92 -10.88
N VAL A 279 -9.80 -5.77 -11.88
CA VAL A 279 -9.09 -5.73 -13.17
C VAL A 279 -10.09 -6.06 -14.26
N ALA A 280 -9.91 -5.48 -15.45
CA ALA A 280 -10.86 -5.60 -16.55
C ALA A 280 -10.46 -6.66 -17.59
N GLY A 281 -9.18 -7.00 -17.69
CA GLY A 281 -8.66 -7.88 -18.74
C GLY A 281 -7.61 -7.21 -19.63
N ASP A 282 -7.49 -5.89 -19.55
CA ASP A 282 -6.71 -5.07 -20.49
C ASP A 282 -5.21 -5.43 -20.48
N LEU A 283 -4.69 -5.82 -19.31
CA LEU A 283 -3.29 -6.19 -19.13
C LEU A 283 -2.91 -7.49 -19.86
N VAL A 284 -3.85 -8.42 -20.09
CA VAL A 284 -3.53 -9.78 -20.58
C VAL A 284 -2.87 -9.73 -21.96
N SER A 285 -3.44 -8.95 -22.89
CA SER A 285 -2.89 -8.79 -24.24
C SER A 285 -1.49 -8.16 -24.23
N LEU A 286 -1.21 -7.28 -23.28
CA LEU A 286 0.09 -6.64 -23.11
C LEU A 286 1.12 -7.62 -22.52
N LEU A 287 0.70 -8.49 -21.60
CA LEU A 287 1.53 -9.57 -21.07
C LEU A 287 1.89 -10.58 -22.16
N GLU A 288 0.95 -10.94 -23.04
CA GLU A 288 1.21 -11.81 -24.20
C GLU A 288 2.32 -11.23 -25.09
N GLN A 289 2.19 -9.97 -25.47
CA GLN A 289 3.18 -9.27 -26.31
C GLN A 289 4.54 -9.17 -25.62
N SER A 290 4.55 -8.77 -24.34
CA SER A 290 5.77 -8.66 -23.54
C SER A 290 6.48 -10.02 -23.39
N LEU A 291 5.73 -11.08 -23.09
CA LEU A 291 6.26 -12.42 -22.93
C LEU A 291 6.90 -12.93 -24.23
N ALA A 292 6.22 -12.73 -25.37
CA ALA A 292 6.76 -13.09 -26.68
C ALA A 292 8.10 -12.38 -26.97
N ARG A 293 8.18 -11.07 -26.70
CA ARG A 293 9.42 -10.30 -26.86
C ARG A 293 10.55 -10.80 -25.94
N LEU A 294 10.24 -11.10 -24.68
CA LEU A 294 11.23 -11.58 -23.71
C LEU A 294 11.77 -12.97 -24.09
N ILE A 295 10.90 -13.88 -24.54
CA ILE A 295 11.31 -15.21 -25.03
C ILE A 295 12.21 -15.09 -26.26
N ALA A 296 11.90 -14.19 -27.19
CA ALA A 296 12.71 -13.96 -28.39
C ALA A 296 14.09 -13.35 -28.06
N SER A 297 14.19 -12.61 -26.95
CA SER A 297 15.41 -11.93 -26.52
C SER A 297 16.40 -12.84 -25.77
N GLY A 298 16.00 -14.06 -25.38
CA GLY A 298 16.89 -15.04 -24.77
C GLY A 298 16.21 -15.92 -23.70
N PRO A 299 17.01 -16.65 -22.90
CA PRO A 299 16.49 -17.50 -21.83
C PRO A 299 15.66 -16.71 -20.80
N LEU A 300 14.41 -17.13 -20.59
CA LEU A 300 13.49 -16.52 -19.64
C LEU A 300 13.28 -17.44 -18.42
N PRO A 301 13.54 -16.97 -17.18
CA PRO A 301 13.25 -17.75 -15.99
C PRO A 301 11.75 -18.05 -15.83
N ALA A 302 11.44 -19.31 -15.49
CA ALA A 302 10.06 -19.82 -15.38
C ALA A 302 9.22 -19.67 -16.67
N LYS A 303 9.86 -19.72 -17.86
CA LYS A 303 9.21 -19.58 -19.17
C LYS A 303 7.93 -20.41 -19.31
N GLU A 304 7.99 -21.69 -18.96
CA GLU A 304 6.85 -22.61 -19.09
C GLU A 304 5.67 -22.15 -18.21
N SER A 305 5.92 -21.92 -16.91
CA SER A 305 4.91 -21.44 -15.97
C SER A 305 4.30 -20.11 -16.40
N LEU A 306 5.11 -19.18 -16.91
CA LEU A 306 4.63 -17.88 -17.39
C LEU A 306 3.80 -18.00 -18.66
N SER A 307 4.21 -18.83 -19.62
CA SER A 307 3.49 -19.03 -20.88
C SER A 307 2.11 -19.61 -20.62
N GLN A 308 2.04 -20.67 -19.81
CA GLN A 308 0.77 -21.28 -19.43
C GLN A 308 -0.10 -20.34 -18.56
N MET A 309 0.51 -19.52 -17.69
CA MET A 309 -0.21 -18.51 -16.91
C MET A 309 -0.92 -17.51 -17.83
N VAL A 310 -0.19 -16.91 -18.77
CA VAL A 310 -0.73 -15.90 -19.69
C VAL A 310 -1.80 -16.51 -20.59
N GLU A 311 -1.57 -17.70 -21.14
CA GLU A 311 -2.57 -18.44 -21.93
C GLU A 311 -3.86 -18.69 -21.14
N THR A 312 -3.74 -19.15 -19.89
CA THR A 312 -4.87 -19.38 -18.99
C THR A 312 -5.62 -18.08 -18.70
N MET A 313 -4.91 -16.98 -18.48
CA MET A 313 -5.49 -15.65 -18.30
C MET A 313 -6.28 -15.19 -19.53
N GLY A 314 -5.78 -15.47 -20.75
CA GLY A 314 -6.49 -15.22 -22.00
C GLY A 314 -7.83 -15.98 -22.06
N GLY A 315 -7.89 -17.19 -21.51
CA GLY A 315 -9.13 -17.94 -21.33
C GLY A 315 -10.15 -17.24 -20.42
N TYR A 316 -9.70 -16.67 -19.30
CA TYR A 316 -10.58 -15.93 -18.38
C TYR A 316 -11.13 -14.64 -19.01
N VAL A 317 -10.34 -13.93 -19.82
CA VAL A 317 -10.81 -12.71 -20.50
C VAL A 317 -11.85 -13.05 -21.57
N LYS A 318 -11.68 -14.15 -22.31
CA LYS A 318 -12.66 -14.64 -23.28
C LYS A 318 -13.98 -15.10 -22.64
N HIS A 319 -13.89 -15.63 -21.41
CA HIS A 319 -15.03 -16.13 -20.65
C HIS A 319 -15.02 -15.52 -19.23
N PRO A 320 -15.37 -14.22 -19.10
CA PRO A 320 -15.25 -13.52 -17.83
C PRO A 320 -16.15 -14.14 -16.76
N PRO A 321 -15.69 -14.20 -15.50
CA PRO A 321 -16.51 -14.70 -14.40
C PRO A 321 -17.70 -13.78 -14.17
N ALA A 322 -18.80 -14.33 -13.65
CA ALA A 322 -19.93 -13.53 -13.18
C ALA A 322 -19.44 -12.49 -12.15
N PRO A 323 -19.70 -11.19 -12.37
CA PRO A 323 -19.20 -10.13 -11.50
C PRO A 323 -19.85 -10.22 -10.13
N ILE A 324 -19.05 -10.15 -9.08
CA ILE A 324 -19.56 -9.86 -7.74
C ILE A 324 -19.90 -8.36 -7.72
N GLU A 325 -21.17 -8.01 -7.49
CA GLU A 325 -21.62 -6.62 -7.42
C GLU A 325 -20.70 -5.77 -6.53
N ARG A 326 -20.27 -4.64 -7.08
CA ARG A 326 -19.54 -3.61 -6.35
C ARG A 326 -20.49 -2.52 -5.90
N PRO A 327 -20.31 -1.97 -4.70
CA PRO A 327 -20.82 -0.64 -4.42
C PRO A 327 -20.19 0.34 -5.41
N SER A 328 -21.02 1.17 -6.04
CA SER A 328 -20.56 2.25 -6.93
C SER A 328 -19.58 3.17 -6.20
N ASP A 329 -18.64 3.78 -6.93
CA ASP A 329 -17.69 4.79 -6.43
C ASP A 329 -18.35 6.08 -5.88
N ALA A 330 -19.68 6.17 -5.94
CA ALA A 330 -20.46 7.36 -5.67
C ALA A 330 -20.89 7.58 -4.21
N SER A 331 -20.61 6.67 -3.26
CA SER A 331 -20.98 6.91 -1.86
C SER A 331 -19.88 7.70 -1.14
N GLU A 332 -20.17 8.95 -0.79
CA GLU A 332 -19.35 9.73 0.14
C GLU A 332 -19.14 8.92 1.43
N LEU A 333 -17.88 8.70 1.81
CA LEU A 333 -17.54 7.91 2.98
C LEU A 333 -17.92 8.67 4.25
N ASP A 334 -18.78 8.08 5.09
CA ASP A 334 -18.98 8.59 6.45
C ASP A 334 -17.78 8.24 7.33
N TYR A 335 -16.74 9.07 7.23
CA TYR A 335 -15.52 8.94 8.01
C TYR A 335 -15.75 9.05 9.51
N VAL A 336 -16.80 9.76 9.95
CA VAL A 336 -17.11 9.89 11.37
C VAL A 336 -17.65 8.56 11.90
N GLU A 337 -18.55 7.91 11.17
CA GLU A 337 -19.06 6.59 11.55
C GLU A 337 -17.99 5.50 11.41
N LEU A 338 -17.16 5.54 10.36
CA LEU A 338 -16.01 4.65 10.24
C LEU A 338 -15.05 4.80 11.44
N ALA A 339 -14.77 6.03 11.86
CA ALA A 339 -13.97 6.31 13.06
C ALA A 339 -14.64 5.77 14.34
N ARG A 340 -15.97 5.82 14.46
CA ARG A 340 -16.68 5.23 15.62
C ARG A 340 -16.68 3.71 15.58
N ARG A 341 -16.91 3.10 14.42
CA ARG A 341 -17.00 1.64 14.23
C ARG A 341 -15.68 0.95 14.52
N HIS A 342 -14.58 1.48 13.98
CA HIS A 342 -13.26 0.93 14.28
C HIS A 342 -12.90 1.11 15.77
N ARG A 343 -13.44 2.11 16.50
CA ARG A 343 -13.22 2.26 17.94
C ARG A 343 -13.93 1.16 18.73
N ARG A 344 -15.19 0.88 18.38
CA ARG A 344 -16.00 -0.17 19.02
C ARG A 344 -15.34 -1.55 18.90
N ARG A 345 -14.76 -1.86 17.74
CA ARG A 345 -14.05 -3.14 17.49
C ARG A 345 -12.81 -3.37 18.35
N HIS A 346 -12.19 -2.31 18.86
CA HIS A 346 -10.95 -2.39 19.63
C HIS A 346 -11.16 -2.19 21.15
N ARG A 347 -12.42 -2.09 21.59
CA ARG A 347 -12.76 -2.27 23.01
C ARG A 347 -12.70 -3.76 23.32
N SER A 348 -11.64 -4.20 24.01
CA SER A 348 -11.64 -5.49 24.70
C SER A 348 -12.74 -5.49 25.76
N PRO A 349 -13.47 -6.61 26.00
CA PRO A 349 -14.53 -6.72 27.01
C PRO A 349 -14.06 -6.45 28.45
N PHE A 350 -12.76 -6.38 28.70
CA PHE A 350 -12.18 -6.33 30.04
C PHE A 350 -12.21 -4.96 30.75
N PHE A 351 -12.72 -3.90 30.12
CA PHE A 351 -12.68 -2.53 30.67
C PHE A 351 -14.06 -1.87 30.87
N GLU A 352 -15.10 -2.67 31.15
CA GLU A 352 -16.41 -2.17 31.58
C GLU A 352 -16.78 -2.55 33.03
N ARG A 353 -15.78 -2.94 33.85
CA ARG A 353 -15.93 -2.99 35.31
C ARG A 353 -14.74 -2.34 36.00
N ALA A 354 -14.83 -1.03 36.18
CA ALA A 354 -14.20 -0.26 37.26
C ALA A 354 -14.94 1.08 37.36
#